data_AF-A0A6P5S7J1-F1
#
_entry.id   AF-A0A6P5S7J1-F1
#
_cell.length_a   1.000
_cell.length_b   1.000
_cell.length_c   1.000
_cell.angle_alpha   90.00
_cell.angle_beta   90.00
_cell.angle_gamma   90.00
#
_symmetry.space_group_name_H-M   'P 1'
#
loop_
_entity.id
_entity.type
_entity.pdbx_description
1 polymer ?
#
loop_
_entity_poly.entity_id
_entity_poly.type
_entity_poly.pdbx_seq_one_letter_code
_entity_poly.pdbx_strand_id
1 'polypeptide(L)'
;MLKFTPAIGERKYDWEKRQVFALSATEVGSLISLGPNDSCEFFHDPSMQSSNAGQVRKSLSIKSHADGSGYMVSLTVVNNLLKTKENFIVPVTAAEFAVMKTACSFALPHIMGWDRLMSNMPTGVGVGRQQSKVVPQLLDEWDR
;
A
#
# COMPACT_ATOMS: atom_id res chain seq x y z
N MET A 1 3.03 -3.15 -4.04
CA MET A 1 4.32 -2.62 -4.54
C MET A 1 4.05 -1.61 -5.64
N LEU A 2 4.58 -0.39 -5.53
CA LEU A 2 4.48 0.64 -6.57
C LEU A 2 5.78 0.70 -7.38
N LYS A 3 5.66 0.96 -8.68
CA LYS A 3 6.80 1.10 -9.62
C LYS A 3 6.64 2.39 -10.40
N PHE A 4 7.69 3.21 -10.42
CA PHE A 4 7.74 4.48 -11.13
C PHE A 4 8.79 4.38 -12.24
N THR A 5 8.45 4.76 -13.45
CA THR A 5 9.32 4.67 -14.62
C THR A 5 9.34 6.00 -15.36
N PRO A 6 10.51 6.55 -15.71
CA PRO A 6 10.58 7.80 -16.45
C PRO A 6 10.14 7.60 -17.90
N ALA A 7 9.49 8.61 -18.47
CA ALA A 7 9.14 8.62 -19.90
C ALA A 7 10.39 8.87 -20.75
N ILE A 8 10.50 8.18 -21.88
CA ILE A 8 11.55 8.35 -22.90
C ILE A 8 10.98 8.72 -24.28
N GLY A 9 9.68 8.94 -24.34
CA GLY A 9 8.95 9.34 -25.54
C GLY A 9 7.46 9.19 -25.32
N GLU A 10 6.68 9.53 -26.35
CA GLU A 10 5.24 9.37 -26.31
C GLU A 10 4.86 7.91 -26.04
N ARG A 11 4.22 7.66 -24.89
CA ARG A 11 3.78 6.33 -24.43
C ARG A 11 4.93 5.30 -24.34
N LYS A 12 6.18 5.75 -24.18
CA LYS A 12 7.36 4.90 -23.99
C LYS A 12 8.04 5.24 -22.67
N TYR A 13 8.41 4.20 -21.92
CA TYR A 13 9.00 4.34 -20.59
C TYR A 13 10.28 3.50 -20.48
N ASP A 14 11.27 4.04 -19.76
CA ASP A 14 12.55 3.35 -19.50
C ASP A 14 12.42 2.49 -18.24
N TRP A 15 12.23 1.18 -18.45
CA TRP A 15 12.07 0.22 -17.36
C TRP A 15 13.38 -0.06 -16.59
N GLU A 16 14.54 0.24 -17.17
CA GLU A 16 15.84 0.04 -16.52
C GLU A 16 16.07 1.09 -15.43
N LYS A 17 15.53 2.29 -15.61
CA LYS A 17 15.57 3.39 -14.62
C LYS A 17 14.36 3.43 -13.70
N ARG A 18 13.69 2.29 -13.50
CA ARG A 18 12.52 2.22 -12.63
C ARG A 18 12.90 2.36 -11.15
N GLN A 19 12.08 3.07 -10.39
CA GLN A 19 12.14 3.07 -8.94
C GLN A 19 10.96 2.30 -8.32
N VAL A 20 11.21 1.71 -7.15
CA VAL A 20 10.22 0.90 -6.43
C VAL A 20 9.98 1.45 -5.03
N PHE A 21 8.72 1.39 -4.59
CA PHE A 21 8.28 1.77 -3.25
C PHE A 21 7.26 0.75 -2.73
N ALA A 22 7.52 0.15 -1.57
CA ALA A 22 6.74 -0.97 -1.05
C ALA A 22 5.78 -0.50 0.04
N LEU A 23 4.49 -0.39 -0.25
CA LEU A 23 3.50 -0.03 0.77
C LEU A 23 3.25 -1.20 1.74
N SER A 24 3.40 -0.94 3.03
CA SER A 24 2.96 -1.79 4.14
C SER A 24 1.44 -1.75 4.31
N ALA A 25 0.88 -2.68 5.10
CA ALA A 25 -0.57 -2.71 5.38
C ALA A 25 -1.07 -1.39 6.00
N THR A 26 -0.29 -0.78 6.89
CA THR A 26 -0.64 0.50 7.52
C THR A 26 -0.65 1.65 6.50
N GLU A 27 0.35 1.72 5.63
CA GLU A 27 0.43 2.76 4.58
C GLU A 27 -0.66 2.58 3.53
N VAL A 28 -1.03 1.33 3.23
CA VAL A 28 -2.22 1.03 2.42
C VAL A 28 -3.49 1.56 3.11
N GLY A 29 -3.62 1.38 4.43
CA GLY A 29 -4.70 1.98 5.22
C GLY A 29 -4.77 3.50 5.07
N SER A 30 -3.63 4.19 5.22
CA SER A 30 -3.54 5.64 5.03
C SER A 30 -3.91 6.09 3.61
N LEU A 31 -3.56 5.31 2.58
CA LEU A 31 -3.93 5.60 1.20
C LEU A 31 -5.44 5.48 0.97
N ILE A 32 -6.08 4.44 1.53
CA ILE A 32 -7.53 4.23 1.39
C ILE A 32 -8.30 5.34 2.12
N SER A 33 -7.84 5.72 3.32
CA SER A 33 -8.50 6.74 4.15
C SER A 33 -8.29 8.18 3.69
N LEU A 34 -7.49 8.42 2.64
CA LEU A 34 -7.14 9.76 2.19
C LEU A 34 -8.39 10.55 1.75
N GLY A 35 -8.72 11.64 2.43
CA GLY A 35 -9.83 12.53 2.06
C GLY A 35 -9.53 13.38 0.82
N PRO A 36 -10.55 14.11 0.31
CA PRO A 36 -10.42 14.94 -0.89
C PRO A 36 -9.49 16.15 -0.74
N ASN A 37 -9.16 16.56 0.49
CA ASN A 37 -8.26 17.67 0.81
C ASN A 37 -7.02 17.22 1.60
N ASP A 38 -6.85 15.91 1.78
CA ASP A 38 -5.80 15.36 2.61
C ASP A 38 -4.54 15.06 1.80
N SER A 39 -3.46 14.85 2.53
CA SER A 39 -2.21 14.32 1.98
C SER A 39 -1.64 13.26 2.88
N CYS A 40 -0.86 12.33 2.31
CA CYS A 40 -0.06 11.40 3.06
C CYS A 40 1.37 11.37 2.52
N GLU A 41 2.33 11.19 3.43
CA GLU A 41 3.74 11.10 3.10
C GLU A 41 4.35 9.90 3.82
N PHE A 42 5.14 9.13 3.10
CA PHE A 42 5.78 7.90 3.56
C PHE A 42 7.28 7.96 3.32
N PHE A 43 8.07 7.49 4.29
CA PHE A 43 9.53 7.57 4.25
C PHE A 43 10.14 6.21 4.50
N HIS A 44 10.86 5.69 3.51
CA HIS A 44 11.61 4.44 3.63
C HIS A 44 13.11 4.67 3.51
N ASP A 45 13.86 4.02 4.39
CA ASP A 45 15.30 3.83 4.28
C ASP A 45 15.55 2.32 4.11
N PRO A 46 15.96 1.87 2.91
CA PRO A 46 16.21 0.44 2.66
C PRO A 46 17.32 -0.16 3.52
N SER A 47 18.19 0.68 4.07
CA SER A 47 19.33 0.29 4.90
C SER A 47 19.12 0.67 6.36
N MET A 48 17.88 0.97 6.77
CA MET A 48 17.55 1.23 8.17
C MET A 48 18.05 0.09 9.06
N GLN A 49 18.59 0.43 10.23
CA GLN A 49 19.21 -0.53 11.18
C GLN A 49 20.48 -1.23 10.68
N SER A 50 21.07 -0.77 9.57
CA SER A 50 22.40 -1.21 9.11
C SER A 50 23.42 -0.06 9.19
N SER A 51 24.70 -0.36 8.95
CA SER A 51 25.77 0.65 8.86
C SER A 51 25.55 1.68 7.75
N ASN A 52 24.73 1.34 6.73
CA ASN A 52 24.43 2.21 5.60
C ASN A 52 23.13 3.02 5.80
N ALA A 53 22.59 3.05 7.01
CA ALA A 53 21.40 3.85 7.32
C ALA A 53 21.61 5.32 6.93
N GLY A 54 20.57 5.92 6.37
CA GLY A 54 20.51 7.30 5.92
C GLY A 54 21.17 7.57 4.56
N GLN A 55 21.84 6.57 3.97
CA GLN A 55 22.53 6.72 2.68
C GLN A 55 21.57 6.72 1.49
N VAL A 56 20.48 5.96 1.57
CA VAL A 56 19.41 5.94 0.57
C VAL A 56 18.09 6.24 1.25
N ARG A 57 17.38 7.25 0.77
CA ARG A 57 16.09 7.67 1.33
C ARG A 57 15.07 7.76 0.22
N LYS A 58 13.90 7.16 0.44
CA LYS A 58 12.76 7.21 -0.46
C LYS A 58 11.61 7.91 0.26
N SER A 59 11.08 8.95 -0.36
CA SER A 59 9.92 9.68 0.13
C SER A 59 8.82 9.61 -0.91
N LEU A 60 7.68 9.02 -0.55
CA LEU A 60 6.49 8.97 -1.37
C LEU A 60 5.46 9.93 -0.79
N SER A 61 4.94 10.84 -1.60
CA SER A 61 3.92 11.81 -1.23
C SER A 61 2.71 11.65 -2.13
N ILE A 62 1.51 11.65 -1.56
CA ILE A 62 0.24 11.68 -2.30
C ILE A 62 -0.52 12.89 -1.79
N LYS A 63 -0.81 13.84 -2.68
CA LYS A 63 -1.48 15.11 -2.35
C LYS A 63 -2.71 15.26 -3.24
N SER A 64 -3.87 15.55 -2.67
CA SER A 64 -5.02 15.91 -3.50
C SER A 64 -4.82 17.27 -4.18
N HIS A 65 -5.42 17.44 -5.36
CA HIS A 65 -5.49 18.74 -6.00
C HIS A 65 -6.62 19.54 -5.34
N ALA A 66 -6.38 20.82 -5.05
CA ALA A 66 -7.37 21.76 -4.53
C ALA A 66 -8.67 21.87 -5.36
N ASP A 67 -8.63 21.54 -6.65
CA ASP A 67 -9.80 21.54 -7.54
C ASP A 67 -10.62 20.23 -7.50
N GLY A 68 -10.15 19.23 -6.74
CA GLY A 68 -10.77 17.90 -6.65
C GLY A 68 -10.64 17.04 -7.92
N SER A 69 -9.87 17.48 -8.92
CA SER A 69 -9.69 16.76 -10.19
C SER A 69 -8.94 15.43 -10.04
N GLY A 70 -8.15 15.31 -8.98
CA GLY A 70 -7.36 14.12 -8.70
C GLY A 70 -6.30 14.35 -7.64
N TYR A 71 -5.20 13.60 -7.79
CA TYR A 71 -4.11 13.49 -6.84
C TYR A 71 -2.78 13.59 -7.57
N MET A 72 -1.78 14.15 -6.92
CA MET A 72 -0.40 14.16 -7.35
C MET A 72 0.37 13.13 -6.53
N VAL A 73 0.89 12.09 -7.20
CA VAL A 73 1.73 11.07 -6.59
C VAL A 73 3.19 11.35 -6.94
N SER A 74 4.01 11.61 -5.92
CA SER A 74 5.40 12.01 -6.08
C SER A 74 6.32 11.07 -5.32
N LEU A 75 7.30 10.46 -6.02
CA LEU A 75 8.36 9.67 -5.41
C LEU A 75 9.71 10.38 -5.56
N THR A 76 10.33 10.73 -4.45
CA THR A 76 11.70 11.24 -4.40
C THR A 76 12.64 10.16 -3.86
N VAL A 77 13.70 9.87 -4.60
CA VAL A 77 14.77 8.95 -4.18
C VAL A 77 16.08 9.72 -4.11
N VAL A 78 16.63 9.82 -2.90
CA VAL A 78 17.95 10.42 -2.66
C VAL A 78 18.91 9.29 -2.35
N ASN A 79 19.96 9.14 -3.15
CA ASN A 79 21.02 8.17 -2.94
C ASN A 79 22.36 8.90 -2.81
N ASN A 80 22.85 8.99 -1.58
CA ASN A 80 24.09 9.69 -1.26
C ASN A 80 25.34 8.93 -1.71
N LEU A 81 25.27 7.59 -1.81
CA LEU A 81 26.38 6.75 -2.27
C LEU A 81 26.72 7.03 -3.74
N LEU A 82 25.68 7.16 -4.57
CA LEU A 82 25.81 7.46 -6.00
C LEU A 82 25.71 8.96 -6.30
N LYS A 83 25.47 9.79 -5.28
CA LYS A 83 25.20 11.23 -5.41
C LYS A 83 24.07 11.54 -6.40
N THR A 84 23.04 10.70 -6.43
CA THR A 84 21.88 10.86 -7.30
C THR A 84 20.65 11.30 -6.52
N LYS A 85 19.85 12.16 -7.16
CA LYS A 85 18.53 12.57 -6.69
C LYS A 85 17.56 12.41 -7.84
N GLU A 86 16.64 11.48 -7.69
CA GLU A 86 15.60 11.18 -8.68
C GLU A 86 14.24 11.62 -8.13
N ASN A 87 13.41 12.19 -8.99
CA ASN A 87 12.06 12.61 -8.63
C ASN A 87 11.09 12.19 -9.75
N PHE A 88 10.06 11.47 -9.37
CA PHE A 88 8.98 11.02 -10.24
C PHE A 88 7.69 11.66 -9.78
N ILE A 89 6.99 12.31 -10.69
CA ILE A 89 5.72 12.98 -10.42
C ILE A 89 4.70 12.46 -11.41
N VAL A 90 3.63 11.86 -10.91
CA VAL A 90 2.57 11.25 -11.72
C VAL A 90 1.23 11.85 -11.28
N PRO A 91 0.54 12.60 -12.15
CA PRO A 91 -0.84 13.00 -11.89
C PRO A 91 -1.74 11.78 -12.03
N VAL A 92 -2.67 11.63 -11.10
CA VAL A 92 -3.66 10.54 -11.05
C VAL A 92 -5.04 11.17 -10.92
N THR A 93 -5.93 10.89 -11.85
CA THR A 93 -7.30 11.41 -11.82
C THR A 93 -8.09 10.87 -10.62
N ALA A 94 -9.16 11.56 -10.23
CA ALA A 94 -10.04 11.07 -9.16
C ALA A 94 -10.60 9.66 -9.47
N ALA A 95 -10.90 9.37 -10.73
CA ALA A 95 -11.39 8.07 -11.17
C ALA A 95 -10.32 6.98 -11.02
N GLU A 96 -9.09 7.23 -11.48
CA GLU A 96 -7.98 6.28 -11.31
C GLU A 96 -7.68 6.02 -9.83
N PHE A 97 -7.71 7.07 -9.01
CA PHE A 97 -7.47 6.94 -7.57
C PHE A 97 -8.59 6.15 -6.86
N ALA A 98 -9.85 6.31 -7.28
CA ALA A 98 -10.96 5.50 -6.76
C ALA A 98 -10.77 4.00 -7.05
N VAL A 99 -10.27 3.65 -8.24
CA VAL A 99 -9.90 2.26 -8.58
C VAL A 99 -8.79 1.77 -7.67
N MET A 100 -7.74 2.58 -7.43
CA MET A 100 -6.66 2.23 -6.52
C MET A 100 -7.17 1.97 -5.10
N LYS A 101 -8.00 2.85 -4.53
CA LYS A 101 -8.59 2.65 -3.19
C LYS A 101 -9.40 1.36 -3.11
N THR A 102 -10.19 1.08 -4.14
CA THR A 102 -11.02 -0.14 -4.20
C THR A 102 -10.15 -1.39 -4.23
N ALA A 103 -9.13 -1.42 -5.09
CA ALA A 103 -8.19 -2.53 -5.18
C ALA A 103 -7.40 -2.73 -3.88
N CYS A 104 -6.95 -1.64 -3.26
CA CYS A 104 -6.27 -1.67 -1.96
C CYS A 104 -7.17 -2.18 -0.84
N SER A 105 -8.44 -1.75 -0.79
CA SER A 105 -9.40 -2.21 0.21
C SER A 105 -9.68 -3.70 0.09
N PHE A 106 -9.79 -4.19 -1.15
CA PHE A 106 -9.93 -5.62 -1.43
C PHE A 106 -8.67 -6.40 -1.04
N ALA A 107 -7.48 -5.89 -1.37
CA ALA A 107 -6.21 -6.59 -1.11
C ALA A 107 -5.81 -6.60 0.38
N LEU A 108 -6.24 -5.61 1.18
CA LEU A 108 -5.77 -5.43 2.56
C LEU A 108 -6.02 -6.64 3.47
N PRO A 109 -7.22 -7.26 3.51
CA PRO A 109 -7.45 -8.49 4.28
C PRO A 109 -6.54 -9.65 3.87
N HIS A 110 -6.23 -9.79 2.57
CA HIS A 110 -5.29 -10.81 2.07
C HIS A 110 -3.86 -10.51 2.50
N ILE A 111 -3.43 -9.25 2.47
CA ILE A 111 -2.10 -8.83 2.97
C ILE A 111 -1.97 -9.14 4.46
N MET A 112 -3.05 -9.00 5.24
CA MET A 112 -3.09 -9.33 6.66
C MET A 112 -3.28 -10.83 6.94
N GLY A 113 -3.50 -11.65 5.92
CA GLY A 113 -3.74 -13.10 6.04
C GLY A 113 -5.12 -13.48 6.62
N TRP A 114 -6.06 -12.55 6.70
CA TRP A 114 -7.40 -12.78 7.24
C TRP A 114 -8.25 -13.68 6.32
N ASP A 115 -7.98 -13.66 5.03
CA ASP A 115 -8.61 -14.55 4.05
C ASP A 115 -8.39 -16.03 4.38
N ARG A 116 -7.22 -16.39 4.92
CA ARG A 116 -6.90 -17.76 5.36
C ARG A 116 -7.68 -18.17 6.61
N LEU A 117 -8.01 -17.21 7.48
CA LEU A 117 -8.86 -17.46 8.65
C LEU A 117 -10.32 -17.64 8.22
N MET A 118 -10.80 -16.76 7.35
CA MET A 118 -12.20 -16.76 6.88
C MET A 118 -12.52 -17.95 5.97
N SER A 119 -11.57 -18.42 5.16
CA SER A 119 -11.75 -19.63 4.33
C SER A 119 -11.85 -20.92 5.14
N ASN A 120 -11.34 -20.92 6.36
CA ASN A 120 -11.45 -22.06 7.29
C ASN A 120 -12.70 -21.98 8.17
N MET A 121 -13.50 -20.91 8.11
CA MET A 121 -14.79 -20.86 8.78
C MET A 121 -15.74 -21.83 8.08
N PRO A 122 -16.45 -22.71 8.82
CA PRO A 122 -17.45 -23.58 8.22
C PRO A 122 -18.50 -22.72 7.54
N THR A 123 -18.54 -22.73 6.20
CA THR A 123 -19.67 -22.21 5.44
C THR A 123 -20.87 -23.05 5.83
N GLY A 124 -21.77 -22.45 6.64
CA GLY A 124 -22.99 -23.07 7.11
C GLY A 124 -24.03 -23.27 6.00
N VAL A 125 -23.66 -23.98 4.93
CA VAL A 125 -24.57 -24.48 3.90
C VAL A 125 -24.20 -25.94 3.67
N GLY A 126 -25.05 -26.82 4.16
CA GLY A 126 -24.68 -28.14 4.66
C GLY A 126 -24.39 -29.21 3.61
N VAL A 127 -23.56 -30.17 4.01
CA VAL A 127 -23.80 -31.62 3.88
C VAL A 127 -23.21 -32.26 5.15
N GLY A 128 -23.96 -33.18 5.75
CA GLY A 128 -23.77 -33.68 7.10
C GLY A 128 -22.33 -34.04 7.49
N ARG A 129 -21.83 -33.36 8.51
CA ARG A 129 -20.76 -33.85 9.37
C ARG A 129 -21.24 -33.64 10.80
N GLN A 130 -21.29 -34.72 11.57
CA GLN A 130 -21.79 -34.75 12.95
C GLN A 130 -21.31 -33.51 13.71
N GLN A 131 -22.27 -32.70 14.17
CA GLN A 131 -22.02 -31.62 15.11
C GLN A 131 -21.50 -32.25 16.41
N SER A 132 -20.18 -32.23 16.60
CA SER A 132 -19.65 -32.13 17.95
C SER A 132 -20.10 -30.77 18.45
N LYS A 133 -21.01 -30.75 19.43
CA LYS A 133 -21.48 -29.55 20.12
C LYS A 133 -20.30 -28.94 20.88
N VAL A 134 -19.45 -28.22 20.18
CA VAL A 134 -18.55 -27.26 20.78
C VAL A 134 -18.81 -25.97 20.02
N VAL A 135 -19.73 -25.18 20.58
CA VAL A 135 -19.76 -23.73 20.34
C VAL A 135 -18.30 -23.28 20.42
N PRO A 136 -17.73 -22.57 19.42
CA PRO A 136 -16.51 -21.84 19.64
C PRO A 136 -16.82 -20.86 20.76
N GLN A 137 -16.52 -21.27 21.99
CA GLN A 137 -16.65 -20.45 23.15
C GLN A 137 -15.83 -19.22 22.82
N LEU A 138 -16.54 -18.10 22.79
CA LEU A 138 -16.02 -16.74 22.91
C LEU A 138 -15.43 -16.62 24.34
N LEU A 139 -14.47 -17.48 24.66
CA LEU A 139 -13.44 -17.25 25.67
C LEU A 139 -12.52 -16.28 24.95
N ASP A 140 -12.32 -15.04 25.40
CA ASP A 140 -11.28 -14.81 26.40
C ASP A 140 -11.26 -13.33 26.84
N GLU A 141 -12.41 -12.71 27.14
CA GLU A 141 -12.42 -11.33 27.70
C GLU A 141 -12.63 -11.28 29.22
N TRP A 142 -13.00 -12.40 29.84
CA TRP A 142 -13.48 -12.42 31.23
C TRP A 142 -12.77 -13.42 32.15
N ASP A 143 -11.70 -14.07 31.71
CA ASP A 143 -10.86 -14.87 32.59
C ASP A 143 -9.78 -13.97 33.24
N ARG A 144 -10.19 -13.21 34.28
CA ARG A 144 -9.31 -12.55 35.25
C ARG A 144 -9.71 -12.90 36.67
#